data_AF-A0A094PLK0-F1
#
_entry.id   AF-A0A094PLK0-F1
#
_cell.length_a   1.000
_cell.length_b   1.000
_cell.length_c   1.000
_cell.angle_alpha   90.00
_cell.angle_beta   90.00
_cell.angle_gamma   90.00
#
_symmetry.space_group_name_H-M   'P 1'
#
loop_
_entity.id
_entity.type
_entity.pdbx_description
1 polymer ?
#
loop_
_entity_poly.entity_id
_entity_poly.type
_entity_poly.pdbx_seq_one_letter_code
_entity_poly.pdbx_strand_id
1 'polypeptide(L)'
;SAPLRKGDPLLTFGSRRDRPFIPGIPMGIITEVKGAAGSLTRTAVVKTYVNFSALDVVGVVVAVPARDPRDSLIPRSPTPAPTVTITLTPSSTAKPTPTPSVTRARTPRPTPTGT
;
A
#
# COMPACT_ATOMS: atom_id res chain seq x y z
N SER A 1 -29.16 12.99 1.85
CA SER A 1 -28.29 12.64 0.70
C SER A 1 -26.90 12.36 1.25
N ALA A 2 -26.30 11.19 0.98
CA ALA A 2 -24.92 10.94 1.37
C ALA A 2 -23.97 11.78 0.49
N PRO A 3 -22.94 12.43 1.06
CA PRO A 3 -21.93 13.10 0.27
C PRO A 3 -21.21 12.07 -0.61
N LEU A 4 -21.01 12.40 -1.89
CA LEU A 4 -20.44 11.51 -2.88
C LEU A 4 -19.01 11.97 -3.16
N ARG A 5 -18.01 11.23 -2.70
CA ARG A 5 -16.60 11.60 -2.83
C ARG A 5 -15.76 10.47 -3.39
N LYS A 6 -14.64 10.85 -4.00
CA LYS A 6 -13.58 9.92 -4.40
C LYS A 6 -13.01 9.23 -3.16
N GLY A 7 -12.78 7.92 -3.25
CA GLY A 7 -12.27 7.10 -2.15
C GLY A 7 -13.34 6.52 -1.24
N ASP A 8 -14.58 7.00 -1.30
CA ASP A 8 -15.67 6.43 -0.52
C ASP A 8 -16.01 5.02 -1.03
N PRO A 9 -16.26 4.05 -0.12
CA PRO A 9 -16.68 2.70 -0.50
C PRO A 9 -18.11 2.73 -1.03
N LEU A 10 -18.34 2.01 -2.13
CA LEU A 10 -19.67 1.77 -2.66
C LEU A 10 -20.22 0.46 -2.11
N LEU A 11 -21.34 0.54 -1.42
CA LEU A 11 -22.10 -0.59 -0.90
C LEU A 11 -23.45 -0.71 -1.60
N THR A 12 -24.02 -1.91 -1.65
CA THR A 12 -25.39 -2.09 -2.11
C THR A 12 -26.37 -1.41 -1.14
N PHE A 13 -27.32 -0.66 -1.68
CA PHE A 13 -28.40 -0.07 -0.87
C PHE A 13 -29.48 -1.08 -0.49
N GLY A 14 -29.52 -2.22 -1.18
CA GLY A 14 -30.62 -3.17 -1.11
C GLY A 14 -31.79 -2.79 -2.02
N SER A 15 -32.66 -3.77 -2.27
CA SER A 15 -33.89 -3.62 -3.03
C SER A 15 -35.09 -3.51 -2.10
N ARG A 16 -36.29 -3.30 -2.64
CA ARG A 16 -37.52 -3.32 -1.83
C ARG A 16 -37.65 -4.66 -1.11
N ARG A 17 -37.86 -4.64 0.20
CA ARG A 17 -37.89 -5.86 1.05
C ARG A 17 -36.61 -6.70 0.94
N ASP A 18 -35.49 -6.03 0.65
CA ASP A 18 -34.15 -6.62 0.52
C ASP A 18 -34.04 -7.72 -0.54
N ARG A 19 -34.90 -7.68 -1.57
CA ARG A 19 -34.92 -8.67 -2.65
C ARG A 19 -35.02 -8.01 -4.03
N PRO A 20 -34.20 -8.43 -5.00
CA PRO A 20 -33.22 -9.52 -4.90
C PRO A 20 -31.91 -9.12 -4.21
N PHE A 21 -31.60 -7.82 -4.13
CA PHE A 21 -30.34 -7.36 -3.55
C PHE A 21 -30.51 -6.98 -2.08
N ILE A 22 -29.63 -7.52 -1.25
CA ILE A 22 -29.53 -7.14 0.16
C ILE A 22 -28.65 -5.89 0.33
N PRO A 23 -28.86 -5.08 1.36
CA PRO A 23 -27.99 -3.94 1.66
C PRO A 23 -26.62 -4.37 2.21
N GLY A 24 -25.62 -3.49 2.04
CA GLY A 24 -24.31 -3.59 2.70
C GLY A 24 -23.23 -4.40 1.97
N ILE A 25 -23.50 -4.94 0.79
CA ILE A 25 -22.51 -5.70 0.03
C ILE A 25 -21.52 -4.75 -0.67
N PRO A 26 -20.20 -4.94 -0.49
CA PRO A 26 -19.17 -4.10 -1.08
C PRO A 26 -19.06 -4.32 -2.59
N MET A 27 -19.23 -3.25 -3.36
CA MET A 27 -19.10 -3.28 -4.82
C MET A 27 -17.72 -2.78 -5.26
N GLY A 28 -17.23 -1.72 -4.63
CA GLY A 28 -15.98 -1.08 -5.04
C GLY A 28 -15.68 0.23 -4.32
N ILE A 29 -14.81 1.02 -4.93
CA ILE A 29 -14.41 2.36 -4.47
C ILE A 29 -14.67 3.37 -5.58
N ILE A 30 -15.18 4.55 -5.22
CA ILE A 30 -15.37 5.64 -6.17
C ILE A 30 -14.01 6.22 -6.60
N THR A 31 -13.73 6.22 -7.90
CA THR A 31 -12.49 6.76 -8.47
C THR A 31 -12.66 8.18 -9.00
N GLU A 32 -13.87 8.53 -9.42
CA GLU A 32 -14.20 9.84 -10.00
C GLU A 32 -15.67 10.17 -9.73
N VAL A 33 -15.98 11.45 -9.53
CA VAL A 33 -17.35 11.95 -9.46
C VAL A 33 -17.54 13.01 -10.54
N LYS A 34 -18.50 12.79 -11.41
CA LYS A 34 -18.89 13.67 -12.52
C LYS A 34 -20.19 14.39 -12.18
N GLY A 35 -20.22 15.69 -12.45
CA GLY A 35 -21.39 16.54 -12.25
C GLY A 35 -20.97 17.95 -11.82
N ALA A 36 -21.57 18.96 -12.44
CA ALA A 36 -21.32 20.35 -12.08
C ALA A 36 -21.87 20.67 -10.67
N ALA A 37 -21.29 21.67 -10.02
CA ALA A 37 -21.84 22.22 -8.78
C ALA A 37 -23.29 22.68 -9.02
N GLY A 38 -24.23 22.17 -8.22
CA GLY A 38 -25.67 22.46 -8.37
C GLY A 38 -26.46 21.51 -9.28
N SER A 39 -25.83 20.53 -9.93
CA SER A 39 -26.57 19.50 -10.68
C SER A 39 -27.46 18.65 -9.76
N LEU A 40 -28.70 18.39 -10.19
CA LEU A 40 -29.66 17.52 -9.50
C LEU A 40 -29.14 16.08 -9.39
N THR A 41 -28.40 15.64 -10.42
CA THR A 41 -27.85 14.28 -10.51
C THR A 41 -26.33 14.34 -10.64
N ARG A 42 -25.67 13.40 -9.97
CA ARG A 42 -24.21 13.19 -10.02
C ARG A 42 -23.94 11.75 -10.42
N THR A 43 -22.92 11.53 -11.22
CA THR A 43 -22.51 10.20 -11.68
C THR A 43 -21.15 9.86 -11.10
N ALA A 44 -20.98 8.65 -10.57
CA ALA A 44 -19.71 8.20 -10.02
C ALA A 44 -19.10 7.11 -10.91
N VAL A 45 -17.81 7.19 -11.16
CA VAL A 45 -17.02 6.09 -11.73
C VAL A 45 -16.47 5.26 -10.57
N VAL A 46 -16.60 3.94 -10.67
CA VAL A 46 -16.30 3.02 -9.57
C VAL A 46 -15.32 1.97 -10.05
N LYS A 47 -14.27 1.74 -9.26
CA LYS A 47 -13.39 0.58 -9.40
C LYS A 47 -13.92 -0.54 -8.52
N THR A 48 -14.28 -1.67 -9.12
CA THR A 48 -14.80 -2.82 -8.38
C THR A 48 -13.70 -3.48 -7.54
N TYR A 49 -14.09 -4.07 -6.41
CA TYR A 49 -13.18 -4.90 -5.63
C TYR A 49 -12.90 -6.25 -6.31
N VAL A 50 -13.87 -6.73 -7.08
CA VAL A 50 -13.79 -8.04 -7.75
C VAL A 50 -13.08 -7.93 -9.10
N ASN A 51 -12.28 -8.95 -9.42
CA ASN A 51 -11.78 -9.20 -10.77
C ASN A 51 -12.66 -10.27 -11.43
N PHE A 52 -13.54 -9.84 -12.34
CA PHE A 52 -14.50 -10.74 -13.00
C PHE A 52 -13.84 -11.76 -13.95
N SER A 53 -12.58 -11.57 -14.34
CA SER A 53 -11.87 -12.50 -15.24
C SER A 53 -11.18 -13.66 -14.52
N ALA A 54 -11.17 -13.65 -13.18
CA ALA A 54 -10.45 -14.63 -12.36
C ALA A 54 -11.35 -15.26 -11.28
N LEU A 55 -12.64 -15.43 -11.59
CA LEU A 55 -13.59 -16.05 -10.68
C LEU A 55 -13.56 -17.57 -10.83
N ASP A 56 -13.42 -18.27 -9.71
CA ASP A 56 -13.50 -19.74 -9.63
C ASP A 56 -14.64 -20.16 -8.71
N VAL A 57 -14.67 -19.62 -7.49
CA VAL A 57 -15.71 -19.90 -6.49
C VAL A 57 -16.54 -18.64 -6.19
N VAL A 58 -17.85 -18.81 -6.07
CA VAL A 58 -18.81 -17.74 -5.75
C VAL A 58 -19.76 -18.13 -4.62
N GLY A 59 -20.10 -17.16 -3.77
CA GLY A 59 -21.13 -17.30 -2.75
C GLY A 59 -22.44 -16.67 -3.22
N VAL A 60 -23.54 -17.42 -3.15
CA VAL A 60 -24.88 -16.90 -3.47
C VAL A 60 -25.62 -16.57 -2.19
N VAL A 61 -26.07 -15.31 -2.07
CA VAL A 61 -26.89 -14.87 -0.94
C VAL A 61 -28.37 -15.11 -1.29
N VAL A 62 -29.03 -15.98 -0.53
CA VAL A 62 -30.44 -16.35 -0.74
C VAL A 62 -31.40 -15.69 0.27
N ALA A 63 -30.86 -15.11 1.33
CA ALA A 63 -31.61 -14.42 2.37
C ALA A 63 -30.76 -13.32 3.02
N VAL A 64 -31.43 -12.30 3.57
CA VAL A 64 -30.78 -11.26 4.37
C VAL A 64 -30.18 -11.92 5.62
N PRO A 65 -28.90 -11.63 5.96
CA PRO A 65 -28.32 -12.05 7.22
C PRO A 65 -29.18 -11.61 8.40
N ALA A 66 -29.38 -12.49 9.40
CA ALA A 66 -30.18 -12.17 10.59
C ALA A 66 -29.58 -11.05 11.46
N ARG A 67 -28.30 -10.72 11.24
CA ARG A 67 -27.59 -9.61 11.90
C ARG A 67 -26.92 -8.75 10.84
N ASP A 68 -27.01 -7.44 11.02
CA ASP A 68 -26.37 -6.44 10.16
C ASP A 68 -24.83 -6.61 10.19
N PRO A 69 -24.17 -6.94 9.07
CA PRO A 69 -22.73 -7.09 9.01
C PRO A 69 -21.97 -5.75 9.07
N ARG A 70 -22.67 -4.61 8.96
CA ARG A 70 -22.10 -3.24 8.94
C ARG A 70 -20.85 -3.16 8.05
N ASP A 71 -19.81 -2.49 8.55
CA ASP A 71 -18.53 -2.25 7.87
C ASP A 71 -17.63 -3.49 7.80
N SER A 72 -18.04 -4.64 8.36
CA SER A 72 -17.22 -5.86 8.32
C SER A 72 -16.99 -6.35 6.90
N LEU A 73 -17.83 -5.95 5.95
CA LEU A 73 -17.66 -6.32 4.54
C LEU A 73 -16.80 -5.33 3.76
N ILE A 74 -16.44 -4.17 4.33
CA ILE A 74 -15.54 -3.25 3.64
C ILE A 74 -14.14 -3.84 3.71
N PRO A 75 -13.49 -4.13 2.56
CA PRO A 75 -12.12 -4.64 2.58
C PRO A 75 -11.21 -3.62 3.28
N ARG A 76 -10.58 -4.05 4.37
CA ARG A 76 -9.54 -3.24 5.02
C ARG A 76 -8.35 -3.15 4.07
N SER A 77 -7.71 -1.98 4.04
CA SER A 77 -6.44 -1.84 3.32
C SER A 77 -5.47 -2.93 3.79
N PRO A 78 -4.75 -3.60 2.89
CA PRO A 78 -3.83 -4.66 3.26
C PRO A 78 -2.79 -4.10 4.24
N THR A 79 -2.63 -4.77 5.38
CA THR A 79 -1.55 -4.46 6.31
C THR A 79 -0.23 -4.76 5.61
N PRO A 80 0.73 -3.83 5.55
CA PRO A 80 2.02 -4.10 4.95
C PRO A 80 2.64 -5.32 5.62
N ALA A 81 3.06 -6.31 4.83
CA ALA A 81 3.81 -7.45 5.35
C ALA A 81 5.13 -6.95 5.97
N PRO A 82 5.57 -7.52 7.10
CA PRO A 82 6.83 -7.10 7.72
C PRO A 82 7.99 -7.37 6.76
N THR A 83 8.70 -6.32 6.37
CA THR A 83 9.95 -6.44 5.61
C THR A 83 11.04 -6.92 6.56
N VAL A 84 11.54 -8.14 6.33
CA VAL A 84 12.72 -8.64 7.06
C VAL A 84 13.97 -7.95 6.49
N THR A 85 14.53 -7.00 7.23
CA THR A 85 15.83 -6.41 6.89
C THR A 85 16.92 -7.34 7.43
N ILE A 86 17.60 -8.07 6.53
CA ILE A 86 18.79 -8.84 6.88
C ILE A 86 19.98 -7.87 6.93
N THR A 87 20.42 -7.50 8.12
CA THR A 87 21.70 -6.78 8.29
C THR A 87 22.82 -7.80 8.31
N LEU A 88 23.50 -8.00 7.18
CA LEU A 88 24.74 -8.78 7.16
C LEU A 88 25.83 -7.95 7.85
N THR A 89 26.24 -8.37 9.04
CA THR A 89 27.46 -7.87 9.68
C THR A 89 28.64 -8.67 9.10
N PRO A 90 29.51 -8.08 8.26
CA PRO A 90 30.71 -8.79 7.81
C PRO A 90 31.59 -9.06 9.03
N SER A 91 31.74 -10.33 9.38
CA SER A 91 32.67 -10.75 10.43
C SER A 91 34.10 -10.66 9.89
N SER A 92 34.78 -9.53 10.12
CA SER A 92 36.22 -9.45 9.96
C SER A 92 36.88 -10.13 11.17
N THR A 93 37.19 -11.42 11.06
CA THR A 93 38.08 -12.07 12.01
C THR A 93 39.53 -11.89 11.53
N ALA A 94 40.16 -10.81 11.98
CA ALA A 94 41.60 -10.72 12.21
C ALA A 94 41.90 -9.66 13.30
N LYS A 95 42.48 -10.16 14.39
CA LYS A 95 42.78 -9.60 15.72
C LYS A 95 43.98 -8.60 15.69
N PRO A 96 44.18 -7.69 16.70
CA PRO A 96 44.93 -6.43 16.54
C PRO A 96 46.48 -6.50 16.70
N THR A 97 47.09 -5.39 16.26
CA THR A 97 48.51 -4.92 16.15
C THR A 97 49.38 -5.06 17.43
N PRO A 98 50.73 -5.03 17.32
CA PRO A 98 51.44 -3.78 17.67
C PRO A 98 52.62 -3.39 16.75
N THR A 99 52.85 -2.09 16.65
CA THR A 99 53.94 -1.36 15.97
C THR A 99 55.23 -1.35 16.81
N PRO A 100 56.42 -1.34 16.19
CA PRO A 100 57.58 -0.65 16.76
C PRO A 100 57.96 0.62 15.96
N SER A 101 58.09 1.73 16.67
CA SER A 101 58.56 3.05 16.22
C SER A 101 60.06 3.08 15.95
N VAL A 102 60.55 3.79 14.92
CA VAL A 102 61.80 4.61 14.98
C VAL A 102 61.77 5.79 13.97
N THR A 103 61.87 6.99 14.54
CA THR A 103 62.27 8.32 14.07
C THR A 103 63.49 8.39 13.11
N ARG A 104 63.47 9.26 12.08
CA ARG A 104 64.34 10.47 11.95
C ARG A 104 64.20 11.21 10.60
N ALA A 105 64.07 12.52 10.69
CA ALA A 105 64.17 13.51 9.62
C ALA A 105 65.55 13.55 8.92
N ARG A 106 65.58 13.97 7.65
CA ARG A 106 66.53 14.96 7.08
C ARG A 106 66.36 15.12 5.56
N THR A 107 65.90 16.30 5.13
CA THR A 107 66.28 16.93 3.85
C THR A 107 67.75 17.39 3.98
N PRO A 108 68.60 17.27 2.94
CA PRO A 108 68.93 18.48 2.18
C PRO A 108 69.21 18.26 0.67
N ARG A 109 68.97 19.33 -0.09
CA ARG A 109 69.44 19.61 -1.46
C ARG A 109 70.98 19.66 -1.51
N PRO A 110 71.61 19.21 -2.62
CA PRO A 110 72.41 20.14 -3.45
C PRO A 110 72.22 19.94 -4.97
N THR A 111 72.34 21.06 -5.70
CA THR A 111 72.63 21.22 -7.16
C THR A 111 74.18 21.38 -7.26
N PRO A 112 74.96 21.10 -8.35
CA PRO A 112 74.69 21.49 -9.75
C PRO A 112 75.33 20.68 -10.93
N THR A 113 74.84 21.00 -12.16
CA THR A 113 75.48 21.24 -13.48
C THR A 113 76.51 20.30 -14.16
N GLY A 114 76.29 20.07 -15.47
CA GLY A 114 77.30 19.82 -16.53
C GLY A 114 77.03 18.51 -17.30
N THR A 115 76.90 18.43 -18.63
CA THR A 115 77.46 19.23 -19.74
C THR A 115 76.50 19.21 -20.92
#